data_AF-A0A7J4LR42-F1
#
_entry.id   AF-A0A7J4LR42-F1
#
_cell.length_a   1.000
_cell.length_b   1.000
_cell.length_c   1.000
_cell.angle_alpha   90.00
_cell.angle_beta   90.00
_cell.angle_gamma   90.00
#
_symmetry.space_group_name_H-M   'P 1'
#
loop_
_entity.id
_entity.type
_entity.pdbx_description
1 polymer ?
#
loop_
_entity_poly.entity_id
_entity_poly.type
_entity_poly.pdbx_seq_one_letter_code
_entity_poly.pdbx_strand_id
1 'polypeptide(L)'
;MDVAISEDVAPVIKDSIHREIILLESKINLVRSEVKQFEEKYHMTSSEFQKKFDKGELGDSQDYFEWWGLLKGLKTLGESLKKAKAVKRVLWQKTQREKDTSKNPYSLGFPDKTFRFSNKENTICKKMSEYCMRK
;
A
#
# COMPACT_ATOMS: atom_id res chain seq x y z
N MET A 1 -6.32 2.01 23.53
CA MET A 1 -5.21 2.94 23.79
C MET A 1 -5.07 3.80 22.56
N ASP A 2 -5.48 5.07 22.65
CA ASP A 2 -5.32 6.02 21.55
C ASP A 2 -3.94 6.67 21.69
N VAL A 3 -3.06 6.42 20.72
CA VAL A 3 -1.73 7.04 20.67
C VAL A 3 -1.86 8.35 19.89
N ALA A 4 -1.75 9.47 20.59
CA ALA A 4 -1.60 10.78 19.97
C ALA A 4 -0.18 10.90 19.40
N ILE A 5 -0.07 11.00 18.07
CA ILE A 5 1.21 11.16 17.37
C ILE A 5 1.47 12.66 17.24
N SER A 6 2.58 13.15 17.81
CA SER A 6 3.01 14.54 17.66
C SER A 6 3.43 14.85 16.22
N GLU A 7 3.25 16.09 15.78
CA GLU A 7 3.42 16.47 14.37
C GLU A 7 4.89 16.43 13.90
N ASP A 8 5.83 16.66 14.82
CA ASP A 8 7.28 16.56 14.62
C ASP A 8 7.77 15.12 14.42
N VAL A 9 7.09 14.12 15.01
CA VAL A 9 7.46 12.70 14.87
C VAL A 9 6.80 12.03 13.66
N ALA A 10 5.79 12.66 13.06
CA ALA A 10 5.05 12.10 11.92
C ALA A 10 5.93 11.79 10.69
N PRO A 11 6.92 12.63 10.30
CA PRO A 11 7.84 12.30 9.20
C PRO A 11 8.66 11.04 9.47
N VAL A 12 9.19 10.90 10.70
CA VAL A 12 10.00 9.75 11.10
C VAL A 12 9.18 8.46 10.99
N ILE A 13 7.93 8.47 11.45
CA ILE A 13 7.04 7.31 11.36
C ILE A 13 6.74 6.96 9.91
N LYS A 14 6.47 7.95 9.05
CA LYS A 14 6.20 7.72 7.61
C LYS A 14 7.40 7.06 6.93
N ASP A 15 8.60 7.55 7.18
CA ASP A 15 9.82 7.01 6.59
C ASP A 15 10.09 5.59 7.07
N SER A 16 9.93 5.34 8.38
CA SER A 16 10.06 3.99 8.96
C SER A 16 9.07 3.00 8.33
N ILE A 17 7.79 3.37 8.21
CA ILE A 17 6.78 2.53 7.56
C ILE A 17 7.09 2.33 6.07
N HIS A 18 7.60 3.35 5.39
CA HIS A 18 7.98 3.22 3.98
C HIS A 18 9.13 2.23 3.77
N ARG A 19 10.18 2.34 4.60
CA ARG A 19 11.33 1.41 4.58
C ARG A 19 10.88 -0.01 4.88
N GLU A 20 10.01 -0.19 5.86
CA GLU A 20 9.49 -1.52 6.22
C GLU A 20 8.74 -2.17 5.05
N ILE A 21 7.92 -1.40 4.32
CA ILE A 21 7.24 -1.90 3.11
C ILE A 21 8.26 -2.39 2.07
N ILE A 22 9.30 -1.59 1.80
CA ILE A 22 10.35 -1.96 0.84
C ILE A 22 11.06 -3.24 1.29
N LEU A 23 11.44 -3.33 2.56
CA LEU A 23 12.11 -4.52 3.12
C LEU A 23 11.23 -5.78 3.01
N LEU A 24 9.95 -5.67 3.35
CA LEU A 24 9.00 -6.78 3.24
C LEU A 24 8.81 -7.23 1.79
N GLU A 25 8.74 -6.30 0.84
CA GLU A 25 8.64 -6.61 -0.59
C GLU A 25 9.90 -7.32 -1.10
N SER A 26 11.09 -6.85 -0.72
CA SER A 26 12.35 -7.53 -1.05
C SER A 26 12.42 -8.95 -0.47
N LYS A 27 12.05 -9.14 0.81
CA LYS A 27 12.01 -10.47 1.45
C LYS A 27 11.05 -11.42 0.74
N ILE A 28 9.86 -10.95 0.39
CA ILE A 28 8.86 -11.72 -0.36
C ILE A 28 9.43 -12.19 -1.70
N ASN A 29 10.14 -11.31 -2.41
CA ASN A 29 10.72 -11.67 -3.71
C ASN A 29 11.81 -12.72 -3.59
N LEU A 30 12.67 -12.64 -2.56
CA LEU A 30 13.69 -13.66 -2.28
C LEU A 30 13.04 -15.03 -2.00
N VAL A 31 12.10 -15.07 -1.07
CA VAL A 31 11.38 -16.32 -0.70
C VAL A 31 10.63 -16.90 -1.91
N ARG A 32 10.02 -16.06 -2.75
CA ARG A 32 9.38 -16.52 -4.00
C ARG A 32 10.38 -17.15 -4.97
N SER A 33 11.59 -16.59 -5.07
CA SER A 33 12.62 -17.16 -5.92
C SER A 33 13.06 -18.53 -5.42
N GLU A 34 13.19 -18.72 -4.11
CA GLU A 34 13.53 -20.02 -3.51
C GLU A 34 12.41 -21.03 -3.71
N VAL A 35 11.15 -20.64 -3.47
CA VAL A 35 9.97 -21.47 -3.74
C VAL A 35 9.95 -21.94 -5.20
N LYS A 36 10.28 -21.06 -6.15
CA LYS A 36 10.33 -21.40 -7.57
C LYS A 36 11.36 -22.48 -7.89
N GLN A 37 12.50 -22.50 -7.18
CA GLN A 37 13.50 -23.56 -7.34
C GLN A 37 12.95 -24.92 -6.91
N PHE A 38 12.16 -24.96 -5.84
CA PHE A 38 11.48 -26.20 -5.42
C PHE A 38 10.40 -26.63 -6.44
N GLU A 39 9.61 -25.68 -6.94
CA GLU A 39 8.61 -25.96 -7.97
C GLU A 39 9.22 -26.57 -9.23
N GLU A 40 10.37 -26.04 -9.66
CA GLU A 40 11.14 -26.55 -10.79
C GLU A 40 11.78 -27.91 -10.48
N LYS A 41 12.39 -28.07 -9.30
CA LYS A 41 13.06 -29.31 -8.86
C LYS A 41 12.09 -30.51 -8.79
N TYR A 42 10.89 -30.27 -8.29
CA TYR A 42 9.88 -31.31 -8.07
C TYR A 42 8.80 -31.37 -9.17
N HIS A 43 8.90 -30.49 -10.18
CA HIS A 43 7.90 -30.35 -11.26
C HIS A 43 6.46 -30.26 -10.71
N MET A 44 6.29 -29.49 -9.64
CA MET A 44 5.06 -29.43 -8.87
C MET A 44 4.79 -28.00 -8.44
N THR A 45 3.57 -27.51 -8.59
CA THR A 45 3.23 -26.17 -8.09
C THR A 45 3.13 -26.17 -6.56
N SER A 46 3.35 -25.02 -5.93
CA SER A 46 3.21 -24.85 -4.47
C SER A 46 1.80 -25.20 -3.94
N SER A 47 0.78 -25.10 -4.80
CA SER A 47 -0.60 -25.48 -4.48
C SER A 47 -0.78 -27.00 -4.45
N GLU A 48 -0.22 -27.70 -5.43
CA GLU A 48 -0.20 -29.16 -5.46
C GLU A 48 0.64 -29.74 -4.33
N PHE A 49 1.81 -29.14 -4.08
CA PHE A 49 2.68 -29.50 -2.97
C PHE A 49 1.94 -29.43 -1.63
N GLN A 50 1.28 -28.30 -1.33
CA GLN A 50 0.50 -28.18 -0.08
C GLN A 50 -0.57 -29.26 0.05
N LYS A 51 -1.31 -29.56 -1.03
CA LYS A 51 -2.34 -30.62 -1.00
C LYS A 51 -1.74 -32.01 -0.73
N LYS A 52 -0.60 -32.33 -1.31
CA LYS A 52 0.06 -33.63 -1.10
C LYS A 52 0.73 -33.72 0.28
N PHE A 53 1.35 -32.63 0.72
CA PHE A 53 1.97 -32.49 2.04
C PHE A 53 0.94 -32.67 3.16
N ASP A 54 -0.20 -31.98 3.07
CA ASP A 54 -1.26 -32.05 4.09
C ASP A 54 -1.93 -33.44 4.17
N LYS A 55 -1.86 -34.23 3.10
CA LYS A 55 -2.36 -35.61 3.06
C LYS A 55 -1.33 -36.65 3.51
N GLY A 56 -0.09 -36.25 3.75
CA GLY A 56 1.01 -37.19 4.03
C GLY A 56 1.39 -38.07 2.82
N GLU A 57 1.10 -37.61 1.60
CA GLU A 57 1.46 -38.32 0.36
C GLU A 57 2.92 -38.04 -0.08
N LEU A 58 3.60 -37.12 0.61
CA LEU A 58 5.00 -36.81 0.40
C LEU A 58 5.86 -37.56 1.42
N GLY A 59 7.07 -37.97 1.02
CA GLY A 59 8.01 -38.65 1.92
C GLY A 59 8.62 -37.71 2.95
N ASP A 60 9.61 -38.20 3.70
CA ASP A 60 10.27 -37.46 4.79
C ASP A 60 11.51 -36.67 4.33
N SER A 61 11.53 -36.21 3.07
CA SER A 61 12.65 -35.41 2.56
C SER A 61 12.70 -34.06 3.28
N GLN A 62 13.89 -33.66 3.74
CA GLN A 62 14.12 -32.36 4.38
C GLN A 62 13.61 -31.19 3.51
N ASP A 63 13.82 -31.28 2.20
CA ASP A 63 13.32 -30.33 1.20
C ASP A 63 11.83 -30.01 1.32
N TYR A 64 10.99 -30.99 1.67
CA TYR A 64 9.55 -30.74 1.81
C TYR A 64 9.25 -29.88 3.04
N PHE A 65 9.96 -30.09 4.14
CA PHE A 65 9.84 -29.23 5.33
C PHE A 65 10.36 -27.81 5.07
N GLU A 66 11.48 -27.69 4.34
CA GLU A 66 12.02 -26.39 3.93
C GLU A 66 11.04 -25.65 3.03
N TRP A 67 10.54 -26.30 1.99
CA TRP A 67 9.58 -25.70 1.06
C TRP A 67 8.28 -25.30 1.78
N TRP A 68 7.75 -26.17 2.65
CA TRP A 68 6.60 -25.83 3.49
C TRP A 68 6.87 -24.60 4.38
N GLY A 69 8.06 -24.55 4.99
CA GLY A 69 8.51 -23.41 5.80
C GLY A 69 8.54 -22.11 5.00
N LEU A 70 9.05 -22.14 3.77
CA LEU A 70 9.05 -20.98 2.87
C LEU A 70 7.64 -20.51 2.52
N LEU A 71 6.71 -21.42 2.25
CA LEU A 71 5.32 -21.08 1.94
C LEU A 71 4.60 -20.46 3.14
N LYS A 72 4.83 -20.99 4.36
CA LYS A 72 4.32 -20.37 5.59
C LYS A 72 4.94 -18.99 5.83
N GLY A 73 6.26 -18.86 5.63
CA GLY A 73 6.96 -17.59 5.73
C GLY A 73 6.40 -16.55 4.76
N LEU A 74 6.15 -16.94 3.51
CA LEU A 74 5.57 -16.08 2.48
C LEU A 74 4.19 -15.54 2.89
N LYS A 75 3.35 -16.38 3.50
CA LYS A 75 2.05 -15.97 4.04
C LYS A 75 2.21 -14.92 5.14
N THR A 76 3.07 -15.19 6.14
CA THR A 76 3.32 -14.27 7.26
C THR A 76 3.89 -12.93 6.80
N LEU A 77 4.83 -12.95 5.84
CA LEU A 77 5.38 -11.74 5.23
C LEU A 77 4.30 -10.94 4.48
N GLY A 78 3.44 -11.63 3.73
CA GLY A 78 2.33 -11.00 3.02
C GLY A 78 1.32 -10.33 3.96
N GLU A 79 0.99 -10.97 5.08
CA GLU A 79 0.13 -10.38 6.12
C GLU A 79 0.77 -9.14 6.76
N SER A 80 2.07 -9.18 7.05
CA SER A 80 2.82 -8.06 7.59
C SER A 80 2.87 -6.88 6.61
N LEU A 81 3.10 -7.16 5.32
CA LEU A 81 3.07 -6.18 4.25
C LEU A 81 1.69 -5.53 4.12
N LYS A 82 0.61 -6.32 4.22
CA LYS A 82 -0.77 -5.82 4.19
C LYS A 82 -1.03 -4.84 5.34
N LYS A 83 -0.57 -5.16 6.56
CA LYS A 83 -0.68 -4.29 7.73
C LYS A 83 0.11 -2.99 7.53
N ALA A 84 1.36 -3.07 7.10
CA ALA A 84 2.20 -1.90 6.84
C ALA A 84 1.59 -0.97 5.77
N LYS A 85 1.06 -1.55 4.69
CA LYS A 85 0.32 -0.79 3.64
C LYS A 85 -0.96 -0.16 4.16
N ALA A 86 -1.68 -0.81 5.07
CA ALA A 86 -2.86 -0.24 5.71
C ALA A 86 -2.50 0.97 6.60
N VAL A 87 -1.45 0.87 7.41
CA VAL A 87 -0.93 1.97 8.22
C VAL A 87 -0.51 3.15 7.33
N LYS A 88 0.25 2.87 6.27
CA LYS A 88 0.58 3.85 5.21
C LYS A 88 -0.69 4.55 4.70
N ARG A 89 -1.72 3.81 4.31
CA ARG A 89 -2.97 4.42 3.83
C ARG A 89 -3.59 5.40 4.83
N VAL A 90 -3.63 5.02 6.11
CA VAL A 90 -4.22 5.87 7.18
C VAL A 90 -3.37 7.12 7.44
N LEU A 91 -2.03 6.98 7.51
CA LEU A 91 -1.12 8.10 7.76
C LEU A 91 -1.12 9.13 6.62
N TRP A 92 -1.20 8.67 5.38
CA TRP A 92 -1.20 9.56 4.20
C TRP A 92 -2.57 10.23 3.94
N GLN A 93 -3.68 9.73 4.51
CA GLN A 93 -4.99 10.40 4.43
C GLN A 93 -5.09 11.66 5.28
N LYS A 94 -4.38 11.72 6.41
CA LYS A 94 -4.43 12.88 7.33
C LYS A 94 -3.66 14.09 6.79
N THR A 95 -2.51 13.87 6.18
CA THR A 95 -1.62 14.95 5.69
C THR A 95 -2.16 15.72 4.47
N GLN A 96 -3.12 15.15 3.73
CA GLN A 96 -3.77 15.86 2.61
C GLN A 96 -4.86 16.83 3.08
N ARG A 97 -5.38 16.68 4.31
CA ARG A 97 -6.49 17.48 4.82
C ARG A 97 -6.05 18.84 5.40
N GLU A 98 -4.83 18.91 5.94
CA GLU A 98 -4.24 20.14 6.50
C GLU A 98 -3.67 21.08 5.41
N LYS A 99 -3.18 20.53 4.29
CA LYS A 99 -2.66 21.34 3.17
C LYS A 99 -3.76 22.03 2.35
N ASP A 100 -5.01 21.56 2.44
CA ASP A 100 -6.15 22.19 1.76
C ASP A 100 -6.80 23.32 2.58
N THR A 101 -6.61 23.34 3.90
CA THR A 101 -7.14 24.40 4.79
C THR A 101 -6.18 25.59 4.94
N SER A 102 -4.93 25.46 4.52
CA SER A 102 -3.91 26.53 4.52
C SER A 102 -3.73 27.23 3.16
N LYS A 103 -4.60 26.98 2.17
CA LYS A 103 -4.69 27.85 1.00
C LYS A 103 -5.70 28.95 1.28
N ASN A 104 -5.23 30.04 1.89
CA ASN A 104 -5.99 31.29 1.87
C ASN A 104 -6.17 31.73 0.40
N PRO A 105 -7.40 31.83 -0.12
CA PRO A 105 -7.62 32.25 -1.51
C PRO A 105 -7.30 33.73 -1.77
N TYR A 106 -6.91 34.51 -0.75
CA TYR A 106 -6.64 35.96 -0.86
C TYR A 106 -5.17 36.37 -0.84
N SER A 107 -4.20 35.45 -0.85
CA SER A 107 -2.77 35.79 -0.76
C SER A 107 -1.98 35.73 -2.08
N LEU A 108 -2.64 35.50 -3.21
CA LEU A 108 -2.02 35.66 -4.53
C LEU A 108 -2.53 36.99 -5.11
N GLY A 109 -1.65 37.98 -5.14
CA GLY A 109 -1.89 39.23 -5.86
C GLY A 109 -2.41 38.94 -7.27
N PHE A 110 -3.46 39.66 -7.65
CA PHE A 110 -4.11 39.57 -8.96
C PHE A 110 -3.09 39.42 -10.10
N PRO A 111 -2.99 38.24 -10.74
CA PRO A 111 -2.26 38.11 -11.98
C PRO A 111 -3.19 38.61 -13.09
N ASP A 112 -2.62 39.50 -13.89
CA ASP A 112 -3.24 40.17 -15.01
C ASP A 112 -3.93 39.20 -15.99
N LYS A 113 -4.94 39.74 -16.64
CA LYS A 113 -5.90 39.04 -17.51
C LYS A 113 -5.14 38.29 -18.61
N THR A 114 -5.20 36.95 -18.59
CA THR A 114 -5.28 36.04 -19.75
C THR A 114 -4.83 34.63 -19.35
N PHE A 115 -5.67 33.87 -18.62
CA PHE A 115 -5.46 32.42 -18.50
C PHE A 115 -6.71 31.66 -18.95
N ARG A 116 -6.59 31.05 -20.13
CA ARG A 116 -7.64 30.29 -20.82
C ARG A 116 -7.63 28.86 -20.27
N PHE A 117 -8.57 28.52 -19.39
CA PHE A 117 -8.72 27.16 -18.86
C PHE A 117 -9.22 26.20 -19.95
N SER A 118 -8.41 25.18 -20.24
CA SER A 118 -8.82 24.00 -21.02
C SER A 118 -9.65 23.08 -20.11
N ASN A 119 -10.94 22.99 -20.42
CA ASN A 119 -11.95 22.14 -19.79
C ASN A 119 -11.57 20.67 -19.86
N LYS A 120 -11.47 19.99 -18.71
CA LYS A 120 -12.25 18.76 -18.40
C LYS A 120 -12.46 18.67 -16.89
N GLU A 121 -13.72 18.43 -16.51
CA GLU A 121 -14.21 18.01 -15.19
C GLU A 121 -14.37 19.08 -14.09
N ASN A 122 -15.33 20.00 -14.31
CA ASN A 122 -15.90 20.80 -13.22
C ASN A 122 -17.45 20.80 -13.28
N THR A 123 -18.05 19.65 -12.98
CA THR A 123 -19.51 19.50 -12.87
C THR A 123 -20.07 20.01 -11.53
N ILE A 124 -19.19 20.42 -10.60
CA ILE A 124 -19.57 20.93 -9.27
C ILE A 124 -19.76 22.45 -9.31
N CYS A 125 -18.99 23.21 -10.10
CA CYS A 125 -19.15 24.67 -10.19
C CYS A 125 -20.38 25.15 -11.00
N LYS A 126 -20.99 24.32 -11.85
CA LYS A 126 -22.11 24.77 -12.69
C LYS A 126 -23.46 24.86 -11.95
N LYS A 127 -23.63 24.11 -10.84
CA LYS A 127 -24.86 24.12 -10.05
C LYS A 127 -24.96 25.29 -9.05
N MET A 128 -23.84 25.93 -8.72
CA MET A 128 -23.82 27.07 -7.79
C MET A 128 -24.14 28.41 -8.44
N SER A 129 -24.01 28.57 -9.76
CA SER A 129 -24.38 29.82 -10.45
C SER A 129 -25.88 29.95 -10.73
N GLU A 130 -26.63 28.84 -10.77
CA GLU A 130 -28.08 28.87 -11.02
C GLU A 130 -28.91 29.19 -9.77
N TYR A 131 -28.36 28.99 -8.56
CA TYR A 131 -29.08 29.27 -7.31
C TYR A 131 -29.01 30.76 -6.89
N CYS A 132 -27.99 31.50 -7.34
CA CYS A 132 -27.80 32.92 -6.98
C CYS A 132 -28.45 33.94 -7.93
N MET A 133 -29.17 33.51 -8.98
CA MET A 133 -29.85 34.40 -9.94
C MET A 133 -31.39 34.32 -9.86
N ARG A 134 -31.95 33.78 -8.77
CA ARG A 134 -33.41 33.62 -8.58
C ARG A 134 -34.01 34.23 -7.31
N LYS A 135 -33.34 35.21 -6.70
CA LYS A 135 -33.94 36.17 -5.77
C LYS A 135 -33.30 37.54 -5.91
#